data_AF-A0A9P0J1I2-F1
#
_entry.id   AF-A0A9P0J1I2-F1
#
_cell.length_a   1.000
_cell.length_b   1.000
_cell.length_c   1.000
_cell.angle_alpha   90.00
_cell.angle_beta   90.00
_cell.angle_gamma   90.00
#
_symmetry.space_group_name_H-M   'P 1'
#
loop_
_entity.id
_entity.type
_entity.pdbx_description
1 polymer ?
#
loop_
_entity_poly.entity_id
_entity_poly.type
_entity_poly.pdbx_seq_one_letter_code
_entity_poly.pdbx_strand_id
1 'polypeptide(L)'
;MSTFNLEKMVGTIDNLSTSLDVMLCCKDSEGGQEILESCEQLDNLIMSFDDQISILKDALIKEKNSRQSSFQRQLDELKMIEERCNHMIVYIQLNSGCTNELQAQQFNQNNEIKEYKGNNSNNMTNITMSPVPMWNDAYSLSENTIHHTTMSNGTMMSNSMMGQSLKSQSAKQVLDIPLLKSVSNTEMDTVPKYMKGRLTSLNVNVVIDGINIALENKYEILRKPRNLLKKKDQDMYNTWKIQQNNVGQGQYFVTADDISRFGETKVDKTTLNIIPILRHLKRLKESRTGGFVYYLPY
;
A
#
# COMPACT_ATOMS: atom_id res chain seq x y z
N MET A 1 -34.30 -28.09 -36.06
CA MET A 1 -35.57 -28.37 -35.36
C MET A 1 -35.34 -29.64 -34.55
N SER A 2 -35.19 -29.51 -33.22
CA SER A 2 -34.95 -30.67 -32.34
C SER A 2 -36.25 -31.45 -32.19
N THR A 3 -36.29 -32.70 -32.66
CA THR A 3 -37.47 -33.55 -32.53
C THR A 3 -37.63 -33.94 -31.06
N PHE A 4 -38.68 -33.40 -30.43
CA PHE A 4 -39.05 -33.72 -29.06
C PHE A 4 -39.59 -35.16 -29.04
N ASN A 5 -38.83 -36.09 -28.46
CA ASN A 5 -39.13 -37.52 -28.50
C ASN A 5 -40.06 -37.88 -27.32
N LEU A 6 -41.37 -37.76 -27.55
CA LEU A 6 -42.42 -38.05 -26.56
C LEU A 6 -42.30 -39.46 -25.97
N GLU A 7 -41.90 -40.44 -26.79
CA GLU A 7 -41.81 -41.84 -26.41
C GLU A 7 -40.74 -42.06 -25.33
N LYS A 8 -39.61 -41.36 -25.45
CA LYS A 8 -38.54 -41.37 -24.44
C LYS A 8 -38.97 -40.72 -23.12
N MET A 9 -39.80 -39.67 -23.19
CA MET A 9 -40.32 -38.99 -22.00
C MET A 9 -41.38 -39.85 -21.29
N VAL A 10 -42.30 -40.46 -22.04
CA VAL A 10 -43.30 -41.39 -21.48
C VAL A 10 -42.61 -42.57 -20.80
N GLY A 11 -41.63 -43.20 -21.46
CA GLY A 11 -40.86 -44.28 -20.84
C GLY A 11 -40.08 -43.85 -19.59
N THR A 12 -39.64 -42.58 -19.51
CA THR A 12 -38.99 -42.06 -18.30
C THR A 12 -39.99 -41.89 -17.16
N ILE A 13 -41.20 -41.41 -17.46
CA ILE A 13 -42.29 -41.25 -16.49
C ILE A 13 -42.73 -42.61 -15.94
N ASP A 14 -42.90 -43.62 -16.79
CA ASP A 14 -43.30 -44.97 -16.37
C ASP A 14 -42.25 -45.63 -15.47
N ASN A 15 -40.95 -45.45 -15.80
CA ASN A 15 -39.85 -45.92 -14.97
C ASN A 15 -39.80 -45.22 -13.60
N LEU A 16 -40.08 -43.92 -13.55
CA LEU A 16 -40.14 -43.16 -12.30
C LEU A 16 -41.35 -43.57 -11.46
N SER A 17 -42.51 -43.78 -12.07
CA SER A 17 -43.71 -44.29 -11.38
C SER A 17 -43.44 -45.66 -10.77
N THR A 18 -42.85 -46.57 -11.54
CA THR A 18 -42.50 -47.92 -11.06
C THR A 18 -41.49 -47.86 -9.92
N SER A 19 -40.50 -46.98 -10.00
CA SER A 19 -39.51 -46.81 -8.93
C SER A 19 -40.12 -46.24 -7.66
N LEU A 20 -41.09 -45.33 -7.79
CA LEU A 20 -41.85 -44.77 -6.67
C LEU A 20 -42.74 -45.82 -6.01
N ASP A 21 -43.41 -46.66 -6.80
CA ASP A 21 -44.25 -47.76 -6.30
C ASP A 21 -43.43 -48.80 -5.53
N VAL A 22 -42.24 -49.16 -6.03
CA VAL A 22 -41.30 -50.04 -5.32
C VAL A 22 -40.83 -49.41 -4.00
N MET A 23 -40.51 -48.11 -4.00
CA MET A 23 -40.07 -47.38 -2.80
C MET A 23 -41.19 -47.31 -1.75
N LEU A 24 -42.43 -47.11 -2.17
CA LEU A 24 -43.60 -47.09 -1.29
C LEU A 24 -43.92 -48.48 -0.72
N CYS A 25 -43.73 -49.55 -1.50
CA CYS A 25 -43.95 -50.92 -1.05
C CYS A 25 -42.90 -51.41 -0.05
N CYS A 26 -41.66 -50.89 -0.13
CA CYS A 26 -40.58 -51.25 0.79
C CYS A 26 -40.57 -50.39 2.07
N LYS A 27 -41.41 -49.36 2.17
CA LYS A 27 -41.41 -48.39 3.27
C LYS A 27 -41.58 -49.01 4.67
N ASP A 28 -42.39 -50.06 4.79
CA ASP A 28 -42.66 -50.73 6.06
C ASP A 28 -41.67 -51.87 6.38
N SER A 29 -40.68 -52.11 5.52
CA SER A 29 -39.58 -53.03 5.79
C SER A 29 -38.44 -52.33 6.54
N GLU A 30 -37.70 -53.03 7.40
CA GLU A 30 -36.57 -52.45 8.15
C GLU A 30 -35.59 -51.69 7.24
N GLY A 31 -35.25 -52.25 6.07
CA GLY A 31 -34.37 -51.60 5.10
C GLY A 31 -34.98 -50.36 4.43
N GLY A 32 -36.30 -50.29 4.26
CA GLY A 32 -36.96 -49.09 3.73
C GLY A 32 -37.01 -47.94 4.74
N GLN A 33 -37.17 -48.27 6.02
CA GLN A 33 -37.15 -47.29 7.11
C GLN A 33 -35.76 -46.69 7.31
N GLU A 34 -34.69 -47.49 7.23
CA GLU A 34 -33.30 -47.01 7.28
C GLU A 34 -32.96 -46.03 6.14
N ILE A 35 -33.47 -46.30 4.93
CA ILE A 35 -33.29 -45.41 3.77
C ILE A 35 -34.04 -44.09 4.00
N LEU A 36 -35.27 -44.14 4.52
CA LEU A 36 -36.06 -42.94 4.78
C LEU A 36 -35.42 -42.06 5.85
N GLU A 37 -34.90 -42.66 6.92
CA GLU A 37 -34.17 -41.94 7.98
C GLU A 37 -32.87 -41.32 7.44
N SER A 38 -32.14 -42.03 6.56
CA SER A 38 -30.95 -41.49 5.89
C SER A 38 -31.27 -40.29 4.99
N CYS A 39 -32.41 -40.31 4.29
CA CYS A 39 -32.88 -39.18 3.50
C CYS A 39 -33.25 -37.98 4.39
N GLU A 40 -33.92 -38.21 5.54
CA GLU A 40 -34.24 -37.14 6.49
C GLU A 40 -32.97 -36.51 7.10
N GLN A 41 -31.97 -37.33 7.42
CA GLN A 41 -30.67 -36.84 7.88
C GLN A 41 -29.96 -35.99 6.81
N LEU A 42 -30.07 -36.40 5.54
CA LEU A 42 -29.51 -35.63 4.42
C LEU A 42 -30.22 -34.28 4.24
N ASP A 43 -31.56 -34.24 4.34
CA ASP A 43 -32.33 -33.01 4.24
C ASP A 43 -31.98 -32.04 5.38
N ASN A 44 -31.86 -32.54 6.61
CA ASN A 44 -31.43 -31.75 7.76
C ASN A 44 -30.01 -31.18 7.56
N LEU A 45 -29.10 -31.96 6.96
CA LEU A 45 -27.75 -31.52 6.66
C LEU A 45 -27.75 -30.42 5.57
N ILE A 46 -28.58 -30.58 4.53
CA ILE A 46 -28.76 -29.58 3.48
C ILE A 46 -29.26 -28.26 4.09
N MET A 47 -30.28 -28.32 4.95
CA MET A 47 -30.79 -27.14 5.65
C MET A 47 -29.72 -26.47 6.51
N SER A 48 -28.90 -27.24 7.22
CA SER A 48 -27.79 -26.69 8.01
C SER A 48 -26.74 -25.97 7.15
N PHE A 49 -26.42 -26.52 5.97
CA PHE A 49 -25.53 -25.84 5.03
C PHE A 49 -26.14 -24.56 4.47
N ASP A 50 -27.44 -24.56 4.16
CA ASP A 50 -28.13 -23.35 3.69
C ASP A 50 -28.12 -22.25 4.75
N ASP A 51 -28.34 -22.59 6.01
CA ASP A 51 -28.22 -21.65 7.14
C ASP A 51 -26.80 -21.09 7.27
N GLN A 52 -25.78 -21.95 7.18
CA GLN A 52 -24.38 -21.50 7.21
C GLN A 52 -24.03 -20.59 6.03
N ILE A 53 -24.51 -20.92 4.83
CA ILE A 53 -24.34 -20.11 3.63
C ILE A 53 -25.03 -18.74 3.83
N SER A 54 -26.21 -18.72 4.43
CA SER A 54 -26.95 -17.50 4.74
C SER A 54 -26.16 -16.60 5.71
N ILE A 55 -25.66 -17.16 6.82
CA ILE A 55 -24.83 -16.44 7.80
C ILE A 55 -23.57 -15.86 7.14
N LEU A 56 -22.91 -16.64 6.29
CA LEU A 56 -21.71 -16.19 5.56
C LEU A 56 -22.03 -15.05 4.58
N LYS A 57 -23.16 -15.12 3.88
CA LYS A 57 -23.63 -14.04 2.99
C LYS A 57 -23.87 -12.75 3.77
N ASP A 58 -24.55 -12.82 4.90
CA ASP A 58 -24.84 -11.66 5.75
C ASP A 58 -23.56 -11.04 6.33
N ALA A 59 -22.63 -11.88 6.80
CA ALA A 59 -21.33 -11.43 7.29
C ALA A 59 -20.55 -10.69 6.20
N LEU A 60 -20.53 -11.22 4.98
CA LEU A 60 -19.84 -10.62 3.84
C LEU A 60 -20.47 -9.28 3.42
N ILE A 61 -21.80 -9.19 3.42
CA ILE A 61 -22.52 -7.94 3.16
C ILE A 61 -22.19 -6.89 4.23
N LYS A 62 -22.24 -7.27 5.51
CA LYS A 62 -21.92 -6.38 6.63
C LYS A 62 -20.49 -5.85 6.55
N GLU A 63 -19.53 -6.70 6.24
CA GLU A 63 -18.13 -6.31 6.11
C GLU A 63 -17.92 -5.37 4.91
N LYS A 64 -18.54 -5.68 3.76
CA LYS A 64 -18.50 -4.81 2.57
C LYS A 64 -19.03 -3.41 2.88
N ASN A 65 -20.19 -3.32 3.53
CA ASN A 65 -20.81 -2.04 3.88
C ASN A 65 -19.94 -1.27 4.87
N SER A 66 -19.37 -1.95 5.87
CA SER A 66 -18.50 -1.35 6.88
C SER A 66 -17.22 -0.76 6.26
N ARG A 67 -16.58 -1.49 5.32
CA ARG A 67 -15.43 -0.97 4.56
C ARG A 67 -15.83 0.25 3.73
N GLN A 68 -16.96 0.19 3.02
CA GLN A 68 -17.45 1.32 2.21
C GLN A 68 -17.70 2.57 3.06
N SER A 69 -18.38 2.44 4.21
CA SER A 69 -18.60 3.55 5.13
C SER A 69 -17.29 4.11 5.70
N SER A 70 -16.32 3.25 6.03
CA SER A 70 -15.00 3.69 6.50
C SER A 70 -14.27 4.50 5.43
N PHE A 71 -14.28 4.05 4.18
CA PHE A 71 -13.67 4.79 3.07
C PHE A 71 -14.38 6.12 2.82
N GLN A 72 -15.72 6.14 2.89
CA GLN A 72 -16.49 7.38 2.72
C GLN A 72 -16.13 8.41 3.80
N ARG A 73 -16.04 7.98 5.07
CA ARG A 73 -15.64 8.86 6.18
C ARG A 73 -14.26 9.47 5.96
N GLN A 74 -13.29 8.66 5.52
CA GLN A 74 -11.95 9.16 5.21
C GLN A 74 -11.96 10.17 4.07
N LEU A 75 -12.82 9.98 3.07
CA LEU A 75 -12.97 10.93 1.96
C LEU A 75 -13.57 12.27 2.44
N ASP A 76 -14.57 12.21 3.31
CA ASP A 76 -15.19 13.40 3.90
C ASP A 76 -14.19 14.18 4.78
N GLU A 77 -13.36 13.48 5.56
CA GLU A 77 -12.29 14.08 6.35
C GLU A 77 -11.25 14.80 5.47
N LEU A 78 -10.85 14.19 4.35
CA LEU A 78 -9.93 14.82 3.39
C LEU A 78 -10.53 16.07 2.75
N LYS A 79 -11.82 16.02 2.39
CA LYS A 79 -12.54 17.17 1.83
C LYS A 79 -12.61 18.34 2.83
N MET A 80 -12.89 18.05 4.10
CA MET A 80 -12.87 19.06 5.17
C MET A 80 -11.48 19.69 5.34
N ILE A 81 -10.41 18.90 5.23
CA ILE A 81 -9.04 19.42 5.30
C ILE A 81 -8.75 20.33 4.10
N GLU A 82 -9.16 19.93 2.90
CA GLU A 82 -9.01 20.74 1.69
C GLU A 82 -9.72 22.10 1.82
N GLU A 83 -10.98 22.10 2.27
CA GLU A 83 -11.75 23.33 2.52
C GLU A 83 -11.04 24.24 3.54
N ARG A 84 -10.51 23.65 4.62
CA ARG A 84 -9.77 24.39 5.65
C ARG A 84 -8.45 24.97 5.13
N CYS A 85 -7.73 24.24 4.29
CA CYS A 85 -6.52 24.73 3.63
C CYS A 85 -6.85 25.89 2.68
N ASN A 86 -7.92 25.78 1.90
CA ASN A 86 -8.37 26.85 1.00
C ASN A 86 -8.73 28.12 1.77
N HIS A 87 -9.45 27.98 2.89
CA HIS A 87 -9.74 29.11 3.78
C HIS A 87 -8.45 29.74 4.31
N MET A 88 -7.48 28.94 4.76
CA MET A 88 -6.19 29.44 5.26
C MET A 88 -5.39 30.19 4.18
N ILE A 89 -5.40 29.70 2.93
CA ILE A 89 -4.76 30.38 1.79
C ILE A 89 -5.35 31.78 1.60
N VAL A 90 -6.68 31.91 1.61
CA VAL A 90 -7.37 33.21 1.49
C VAL A 90 -6.96 34.16 2.62
N TYR A 91 -6.91 33.70 3.87
CA TYR A 91 -6.50 34.53 5.02
C TYR A 91 -5.04 34.98 4.94
N ILE A 92 -4.13 34.09 4.50
CA ILE A 92 -2.72 34.44 4.29
C ILE A 92 -2.60 35.50 3.19
N GLN A 93 -3.37 35.37 2.11
CA GLN A 93 -3.36 36.35 1.01
C GLN A 93 -3.88 37.72 1.46
N LEU A 94 -4.95 37.78 2.26
CA LEU A 94 -5.47 39.04 2.81
C LEU A 94 -4.48 39.71 3.76
N ASN A 95 -3.81 38.94 4.63
CA ASN A 95 -2.79 39.48 5.53
C ASN A 95 -1.52 39.93 4.80
N SER A 96 -1.14 39.27 3.71
CA SER A 96 -0.02 39.71 2.86
C SER A 96 -0.31 41.05 2.15
N GLY A 97 -1.57 41.36 1.87
CA GLY A 97 -2.00 42.68 1.40
C GLY A 97 -1.83 43.76 2.47
N CYS A 98 -2.24 43.48 3.71
CA CYS A 98 -2.15 44.41 4.82
C CYS A 98 -0.70 44.68 5.27
N THR A 99 0.20 43.69 5.18
CA THR A 99 1.63 43.92 5.47
C THR A 99 2.29 44.86 4.47
N ASN A 100 1.88 44.85 3.20
CA ASN A 100 2.43 45.76 2.20
C ASN A 100 2.00 47.21 2.45
N GLU A 101 0.77 47.43 2.93
CA GLU A 101 0.28 48.77 3.32
C GLU A 101 0.95 49.30 4.60
N LEU A 102 1.17 48.45 5.61
CA LEU A 102 1.90 48.81 6.82
C LEU A 102 3.38 49.11 6.56
N GLN A 103 4.02 48.38 5.63
CA GLN A 103 5.40 48.61 5.24
C GLN A 103 5.56 49.89 4.38
N ALA A 104 4.56 50.20 3.54
CA ALA A 104 4.50 51.47 2.81
C ALA A 104 4.31 52.68 3.76
N GLN A 105 3.50 52.55 4.81
CA GLN A 105 3.34 53.58 5.83
C GLN A 105 4.62 53.79 6.68
N GLN A 106 5.33 52.71 7.04
CA GLN A 106 6.62 52.81 7.74
C GLN A 106 7.73 53.41 6.87
N PHE A 107 7.72 53.18 5.55
CA PHE A 107 8.69 53.81 4.65
C PHE A 107 8.46 55.33 4.50
N ASN A 108 7.20 55.76 4.47
CA ASN A 108 6.86 57.19 4.46
C ASN A 108 7.23 57.91 5.76
N GLN A 109 6.95 57.33 6.94
CA GLN A 109 7.37 57.92 8.22
C GLN A 109 8.89 58.01 8.36
N ASN A 110 9.64 57.03 7.85
CA ASN A 110 11.10 57.05 7.90
C ASN A 110 11.75 58.08 6.95
N ASN A 111 11.06 58.45 5.86
CA ASN A 111 11.52 59.52 4.96
C ASN A 111 11.26 60.91 5.55
N GLU A 112 10.12 61.13 6.23
CA GLU A 112 9.86 62.39 6.95
C GLU A 112 10.86 62.62 8.09
N ILE A 113 11.30 61.57 8.80
CA ILE A 113 12.29 61.69 9.88
C ILE A 113 13.70 62.02 9.36
N LYS A 114 14.04 61.61 8.13
CA LYS A 114 15.36 61.91 7.52
C LYS A 114 15.45 63.32 6.95
N GLU A 115 14.33 63.91 6.54
CA GLU A 115 14.29 65.27 6.00
C GLU A 115 14.44 66.34 7.10
N TYR A 116 14.02 66.05 8.34
CA TYR A 116 14.18 66.96 9.48
C TYR A 116 15.57 66.93 10.16
N LYS A 117 16.42 65.94 9.89
CA LYS A 117 17.77 65.84 10.51
C LYS A 117 18.90 66.48 9.70
N GLY A 118 18.61 67.04 8.53
CA GLY A 118 19.60 67.71 7.68
C GLY A 118 20.00 69.13 8.11
N ASN A 119 19.20 69.80 8.95
CA ASN A 119 19.37 71.21 9.27
C ASN A 119 19.25 71.50 10.78
N ASN A 120 20.18 71.03 11.61
CA ASN A 120 20.56 71.78 12.82
C ASN A 120 21.87 71.25 13.43
N SER A 121 23.00 71.74 12.91
CA SER A 121 24.19 71.87 13.73
C SER A 121 23.97 73.13 14.56
N ASN A 122 23.83 72.97 15.89
CA ASN A 122 24.33 73.88 16.94
C ASN A 122 23.59 73.66 18.28
N ASN A 123 24.40 73.47 19.32
CA ASN A 123 24.15 73.81 20.74
C ASN A 123 23.75 72.66 21.68
N MET A 124 24.74 72.27 22.49
CA MET A 124 24.61 71.49 23.72
C MET A 124 24.41 72.45 24.90
N THR A 125 23.34 72.28 25.69
CA THR A 125 23.32 72.60 27.14
C THR A 125 22.08 71.97 27.82
N ASN A 126 22.35 71.06 28.76
CA ASN A 126 21.75 70.79 30.10
C ASN A 126 20.30 71.14 30.46
N ILE A 127 19.77 70.35 31.42
CA ILE A 127 18.68 70.54 32.41
C ILE A 127 17.53 69.52 32.19
N THR A 128 16.93 68.79 33.13
CA THR A 128 17.14 68.43 34.55
C THR A 128 16.10 67.32 34.85
N MET A 129 16.41 66.41 35.79
CA MET A 129 15.62 65.23 36.21
C MET A 129 14.36 65.52 37.03
N SER A 130 13.46 64.51 37.08
CA SER A 130 12.73 63.90 38.24
C SER A 130 11.19 63.77 38.09
N PRO A 131 10.47 62.90 38.83
CA PRO A 131 10.76 61.54 39.35
C PRO A 131 9.63 60.49 39.09
N VAL A 132 9.95 59.23 39.43
CA VAL A 132 9.18 57.96 39.39
C VAL A 132 7.95 57.97 40.34
N PRO A 133 6.95 57.08 40.16
CA PRO A 133 6.82 56.01 41.16
C PRO A 133 6.50 54.61 40.58
N MET A 134 7.04 53.63 41.28
CA MET A 134 7.11 52.21 41.02
C MET A 134 6.31 51.51 42.11
N TRP A 135 5.39 50.58 41.78
CA TRP A 135 5.01 49.48 42.67
C TRP A 135 4.78 48.22 41.84
N ASN A 136 5.51 47.18 42.26
CA ASN A 136 5.58 45.82 41.74
C ASN A 136 4.55 44.90 42.42
N ASP A 137 4.53 43.68 41.88
CA ASP A 137 4.03 42.41 42.43
C ASP A 137 2.54 42.11 42.13
N ALA A 138 2.14 40.96 41.61
CA ALA A 138 2.72 39.62 41.73
C ALA A 138 2.22 38.62 40.64
N TYR A 139 2.98 37.51 40.57
CA TYR A 139 2.68 36.15 40.10
C TYR A 139 3.25 35.68 38.75
N SER A 140 4.29 34.85 38.89
CA SER A 140 5.06 34.09 37.91
C SER A 140 4.37 32.83 37.37
N LEU A 141 4.79 32.43 36.18
CA LEU A 141 5.37 31.12 35.73
C LEU A 141 5.11 31.06 34.21
N SER A 142 6.02 30.69 33.30
CA SER A 142 7.41 30.21 33.32
C SER A 142 7.85 30.14 31.86
N GLU A 143 9.01 30.69 31.47
CA GLU A 143 9.60 30.42 30.14
C GLU A 143 11.12 30.31 30.24
N ASN A 144 11.63 29.20 29.69
CA ASN A 144 13.04 28.85 29.66
C ASN A 144 13.79 29.69 28.61
N THR A 145 14.90 30.26 29.07
CA THR A 145 15.83 31.12 28.36
C THR A 145 16.78 30.34 27.45
N ILE A 146 17.12 30.92 26.28
CA ILE A 146 18.36 30.62 25.56
C ILE A 146 19.21 31.91 25.54
N HIS A 147 20.38 31.84 26.16
CA HIS A 147 21.40 32.89 26.17
C HIS A 147 22.39 32.72 25.01
N HIS A 148 22.81 33.86 24.50
CA HIS A 148 23.93 34.11 23.59
C HIS A 148 25.26 34.08 24.35
N THR A 149 26.36 33.75 23.66
CA THR A 149 27.71 34.16 24.09
C THR A 149 28.59 34.40 22.86
N THR A 150 29.35 35.50 22.95
CA THR A 150 30.20 36.13 21.94
C THR A 150 31.68 35.73 22.11
N MET A 151 32.54 36.20 21.18
CA MET A 151 34.02 36.21 21.10
C MET A 151 34.58 35.15 20.13
N SER A 152 35.60 35.35 19.26
CA SER A 152 36.58 36.42 19.05
C SER A 152 37.30 36.22 17.68
N ASN A 153 37.88 37.31 17.17
CA ASN A 153 38.80 37.57 16.04
C ASN A 153 39.56 36.43 15.32
N GLY A 154 39.72 36.63 14.00
CA GLY A 154 40.76 36.00 13.16
C GLY A 154 40.62 36.30 11.65
N THR A 155 41.20 37.42 11.21
CA THR A 155 41.45 37.84 9.82
C THR A 155 42.00 36.73 8.93
N MET A 156 41.46 36.53 7.71
CA MET A 156 42.20 36.38 6.43
C MET A 156 41.24 36.53 5.23
N MET A 157 41.58 37.41 4.28
CA MET A 157 40.91 37.57 2.99
C MET A 157 41.19 36.38 2.06
N SER A 158 40.22 36.02 1.20
CA SER A 158 40.44 35.87 -0.26
C SER A 158 39.14 35.58 -1.00
N ASN A 159 38.85 36.41 -2.00
CA ASN A 159 37.85 36.18 -3.04
C ASN A 159 38.31 35.04 -3.97
N SER A 160 37.39 34.17 -4.41
CA SER A 160 37.30 33.74 -5.82
C SER A 160 36.04 32.92 -6.07
N MET A 161 35.56 33.04 -7.30
CA MET A 161 34.33 32.52 -7.88
C MET A 161 34.28 30.99 -8.02
N MET A 162 33.10 30.53 -8.45
CA MET A 162 32.82 29.34 -9.26
C MET A 162 32.05 28.25 -8.52
N GLY A 163 30.79 28.07 -8.95
CA GLY A 163 29.90 27.06 -8.41
C GLY A 163 30.43 25.65 -8.62
N GLN A 164 30.05 24.77 -7.69
CA GLN A 164 29.90 23.35 -7.94
C GLN A 164 28.77 22.83 -7.06
N SER A 165 27.75 22.33 -7.75
CA SER A 165 26.63 21.58 -7.21
C SER A 165 27.15 20.42 -6.35
N LEU A 166 26.96 20.52 -5.04
CA LEU A 166 27.01 19.36 -4.17
C LEU A 166 25.72 18.59 -4.39
N LYS A 167 25.80 17.59 -5.29
CA LYS A 167 24.85 16.48 -5.33
C LYS A 167 24.82 15.89 -3.92
N SER A 168 23.76 16.17 -3.17
CA SER A 168 23.42 15.40 -1.98
C SER A 168 23.11 13.98 -2.46
N GLN A 169 24.11 13.10 -2.37
CA GLN A 169 23.89 11.67 -2.40
C GLN A 169 23.00 11.36 -1.19
N SER A 170 21.69 11.27 -1.42
CA SER A 170 20.81 10.62 -0.47
C SER A 170 21.37 9.21 -0.30
N ALA A 171 21.73 8.89 0.94
CA ALA A 171 22.14 7.55 1.32
C ALA A 171 21.04 6.60 0.85
N LYS A 172 21.30 5.90 -0.26
CA LYS A 172 20.41 4.92 -0.85
C LYS A 172 20.30 3.82 0.19
N GLN A 173 19.23 3.81 0.99
CA GLN A 173 18.92 2.66 1.82
C GLN A 173 18.77 1.49 0.86
N VAL A 174 19.79 0.63 0.82
CA VAL A 174 19.78 -0.59 0.02
C VAL A 174 18.84 -1.52 0.78
N LEU A 175 17.59 -1.57 0.34
CA LEU A 175 16.74 -2.69 0.71
C LEU A 175 17.41 -3.94 0.14
N ASP A 176 17.82 -4.83 1.02
CA ASP A 176 18.35 -6.14 0.67
C ASP A 176 17.16 -6.97 0.16
N ILE A 177 16.95 -6.96 -1.16
CA ILE A 177 15.88 -7.72 -1.80
C ILE A 177 16.31 -9.19 -1.74
N PRO A 178 15.51 -10.10 -1.17
CA PRO A 178 15.88 -11.51 -1.06
C PRO A 178 15.81 -12.18 -2.44
N LEU A 179 16.95 -12.28 -3.11
CA LEU A 179 17.08 -12.92 -4.42
C LEU A 179 17.26 -14.45 -4.26
N LEU A 180 16.68 -15.19 -5.18
CA LEU A 180 16.82 -16.64 -5.26
C LEU A 180 18.25 -16.98 -5.69
N LYS A 181 18.90 -17.88 -4.93
CA LYS A 181 20.21 -18.43 -5.29
C LYS A 181 20.07 -19.46 -6.40
N SER A 182 21.01 -19.45 -7.34
CA SER A 182 21.12 -20.47 -8.38
C SER A 182 21.26 -21.88 -7.80
N VAL A 183 20.91 -22.86 -8.62
CA VAL A 183 20.88 -24.28 -8.30
C VAL A 183 22.02 -24.98 -9.04
N SER A 184 22.85 -25.68 -8.29
CA SER A 184 23.93 -26.53 -8.82
C SER A 184 23.40 -27.87 -9.35
N ASN A 185 24.19 -28.55 -10.18
CA ASN A 185 23.84 -29.90 -10.66
C ASN A 185 23.68 -30.89 -9.51
N THR A 186 24.51 -30.80 -8.48
CA THR A 186 24.46 -31.66 -7.30
C THR A 186 23.19 -31.45 -6.47
N GLU A 187 22.75 -30.21 -6.30
CA GLU A 187 21.45 -29.91 -5.66
C GLU A 187 20.29 -30.45 -6.52
N MET A 188 20.39 -30.32 -7.84
CA MET A 188 19.38 -30.82 -8.78
C MET A 188 19.25 -32.35 -8.77
N ASP A 189 20.29 -33.08 -8.34
CA ASP A 189 20.24 -34.54 -8.19
C ASP A 189 19.54 -35.00 -6.89
N THR A 190 19.38 -34.10 -5.91
CA THR A 190 18.56 -34.37 -4.72
C THR A 190 17.05 -34.32 -5.01
N VAL A 191 16.66 -33.65 -6.11
CA VAL A 191 15.27 -33.49 -6.50
C VAL A 191 14.71 -34.82 -7.03
N PRO A 192 13.56 -35.31 -6.54
CA PRO A 192 12.97 -36.55 -7.01
C PRO A 192 12.68 -36.56 -8.52
N LYS A 193 12.92 -37.71 -9.17
CA LYS A 193 12.77 -37.87 -10.64
C LYS A 193 11.39 -37.46 -11.15
N TYR A 194 10.32 -37.73 -10.40
CA TYR A 194 8.96 -37.37 -10.80
C TYR A 194 8.71 -35.84 -10.79
N MET A 195 9.46 -35.07 -10.00
CA MET A 195 9.39 -33.60 -10.00
C MET A 195 10.27 -33.00 -11.09
N LYS A 196 11.49 -33.52 -11.22
CA LYS A 196 12.50 -33.07 -12.19
C LYS A 196 12.08 -33.37 -13.63
N GLY A 197 11.49 -34.53 -13.90
CA GLY A 197 11.14 -34.94 -15.26
C GLY A 197 12.36 -34.92 -16.18
N ARG A 198 12.32 -34.07 -17.22
CA ARG A 198 13.43 -33.82 -18.16
C ARG A 198 14.14 -32.48 -17.94
N LEU A 199 13.82 -31.77 -16.85
CA LEU A 199 14.37 -30.45 -16.56
C LEU A 199 15.81 -30.57 -16.08
N THR A 200 16.65 -29.66 -16.57
CA THR A 200 18.05 -29.52 -16.13
C THR A 200 18.20 -28.34 -15.17
N SER A 201 19.34 -28.27 -14.47
CA SER A 201 19.71 -27.11 -13.65
C SER A 201 19.70 -25.80 -14.43
N LEU A 202 20.09 -25.83 -15.71
CA LEU A 202 20.05 -24.69 -16.61
C LEU A 202 18.62 -24.17 -16.78
N ASN A 203 17.65 -25.05 -17.03
CA ASN A 203 16.24 -24.66 -17.14
C ASN A 203 15.73 -24.00 -15.85
N VAL A 204 16.11 -24.55 -14.69
CA VAL A 204 15.72 -24.03 -13.38
C VAL A 204 16.35 -22.65 -13.13
N ASN A 205 17.63 -22.49 -13.46
CA ASN A 205 18.37 -21.24 -13.25
C ASN A 205 17.84 -20.10 -14.14
N VAL A 206 17.46 -20.38 -15.38
CA VAL A 206 16.80 -19.38 -16.25
C VAL A 206 15.51 -18.83 -15.61
N VAL A 207 14.71 -19.70 -14.98
CA VAL A 207 13.50 -19.27 -14.27
C VAL A 207 13.83 -18.50 -13.00
N ILE A 208 14.86 -18.90 -12.26
CA ILE A 208 15.35 -18.17 -11.08
C ILE A 208 15.76 -16.74 -11.47
N ASP A 209 16.50 -16.60 -12.56
CA ASP A 209 16.95 -15.30 -13.05
C ASP A 209 15.75 -14.41 -13.45
N GLY A 210 14.76 -14.98 -14.15
CA GLY A 210 13.52 -14.27 -14.47
C GLY A 210 12.74 -13.80 -13.24
N ILE A 211 12.68 -14.62 -12.19
CA ILE A 211 12.06 -14.26 -10.90
C ILE A 211 12.85 -13.14 -10.20
N ASN A 212 14.18 -13.24 -10.18
CA ASN A 212 15.06 -12.24 -9.57
C ASN A 212 14.93 -10.89 -10.27
N ILE A 213 14.95 -10.87 -11.61
CA ILE A 213 14.73 -9.66 -12.41
C ILE A 213 13.35 -9.05 -12.09
N ALA A 214 12.31 -9.88 -11.98
CA ALA A 214 10.97 -9.40 -11.63
C ALA A 214 10.91 -8.81 -10.22
N LEU A 215 11.59 -9.42 -9.24
CA LEU A 215 11.71 -8.91 -7.88
C LEU A 215 12.42 -7.55 -7.87
N GLU A 216 13.60 -7.46 -8.49
CA GLU A 216 14.38 -6.23 -8.55
C GLU A 216 13.59 -5.08 -9.17
N ASN A 217 13.02 -5.29 -10.36
CA ASN A 217 12.25 -4.26 -11.07
C ASN A 217 11.02 -3.80 -10.27
N LYS A 218 10.25 -4.75 -9.72
CA LYS A 218 9.07 -4.44 -8.92
C LYS A 218 9.40 -3.59 -7.71
N TYR A 219 10.41 -4.01 -6.94
CA TYR A 219 10.78 -3.30 -5.71
C TYR A 219 11.60 -2.04 -5.98
N GLU A 220 12.26 -1.91 -7.14
CA GLU A 220 12.84 -0.65 -7.59
C GLU A 220 11.76 0.41 -7.87
N ILE A 221 10.65 0.02 -8.49
CA ILE A 221 9.51 0.91 -8.73
C ILE A 221 8.80 1.24 -7.42
N LEU A 222 8.57 0.26 -6.53
CA LEU A 222 7.95 0.49 -5.22
C LEU A 222 8.77 1.39 -4.30
N ARG A 223 10.10 1.50 -4.52
CA ARG A 223 10.97 2.43 -3.80
C ARG A 223 10.79 3.88 -4.27
N LYS A 224 10.43 4.10 -5.53
CA LYS A 224 10.28 5.45 -6.08
C LYS A 224 9.00 6.09 -5.51
N PRO A 225 9.03 7.39 -5.17
CA PRO A 225 7.82 8.07 -4.72
C PRO A 225 6.79 8.10 -5.87
N ARG A 226 5.51 7.89 -5.54
CA ARG A 226 4.43 7.74 -6.53
C ARG A 226 4.34 8.90 -7.53
N ASN A 227 4.61 10.12 -7.10
CA ASN A 227 4.58 11.34 -7.93
C ASN A 227 5.68 11.38 -9.01
N LEU A 228 6.77 10.62 -8.85
CA LEU A 228 7.87 10.54 -9.81
C LEU A 228 7.69 9.39 -10.82
N LEU A 229 6.68 8.55 -10.64
CA LEU A 229 6.40 7.42 -11.53
C LEU A 229 5.62 7.86 -12.77
N LYS A 230 5.91 7.23 -13.90
CA LYS A 230 5.11 7.36 -15.13
C LYS A 230 3.72 6.77 -14.91
N LYS A 231 2.70 7.19 -15.67
CA LYS A 231 1.31 6.71 -15.53
C LYS A 231 1.20 5.18 -15.48
N LYS A 232 1.87 4.48 -16.40
CA LYS A 232 1.92 3.00 -16.43
C LYS A 232 2.48 2.40 -15.13
N ASP A 233 3.51 3.02 -14.57
CA ASP A 233 4.16 2.56 -13.34
C ASP A 233 3.34 2.92 -12.09
N GLN A 234 2.55 4.02 -12.14
CA GLN A 234 1.62 4.40 -11.07
C GLN A 234 0.49 3.39 -10.92
N ASP A 235 -0.07 2.90 -12.03
CA ASP A 235 -1.13 1.89 -11.99
C ASP A 235 -0.61 0.60 -11.35
N MET A 236 0.58 0.13 -11.75
CA MET A 236 1.21 -1.05 -11.14
C MET A 236 1.55 -0.82 -9.66
N TYR A 237 2.08 0.34 -9.31
CA TYR A 237 2.39 0.70 -7.93
C TYR A 237 1.15 0.58 -7.04
N ASN A 238 0.01 1.11 -7.50
CA ASN A 238 -1.26 1.02 -6.78
C ASN A 238 -1.69 -0.43 -6.61
N THR A 239 -1.65 -1.24 -7.68
CA THR A 239 -1.98 -2.67 -7.61
C THR A 239 -1.09 -3.43 -6.64
N TRP A 240 0.22 -3.22 -6.68
CA TRP A 240 1.16 -3.88 -5.79
C TRP A 240 0.99 -3.47 -4.33
N LYS A 241 0.65 -2.21 -4.04
CA LYS A 241 0.32 -1.77 -2.69
C LYS A 241 -0.92 -2.48 -2.13
N ILE A 242 -1.94 -2.69 -2.95
CA ILE A 242 -3.13 -3.48 -2.57
C ILE A 242 -2.73 -4.94 -2.33
N GLN A 243 -1.94 -5.54 -3.22
CA GLN A 243 -1.46 -6.91 -3.06
C GLN A 243 -0.59 -7.10 -1.82
N GLN A 244 0.26 -6.13 -1.47
CA GLN A 244 1.12 -6.18 -0.28
C GLN A 244 0.30 -6.22 1.01
N ASN A 245 -0.87 -5.57 1.05
CA ASN A 245 -1.80 -5.68 2.18
C ASN A 245 -2.39 -7.10 2.32
N ASN A 246 -2.55 -7.85 1.22
CA ASN A 246 -3.09 -9.20 1.25
C ASN A 246 -2.05 -10.25 1.66
N VAL A 247 -0.81 -10.12 1.17
CA VAL A 247 0.27 -11.09 1.45
C VAL A 247 0.83 -10.92 2.87
N GLY A 248 0.83 -9.69 3.37
CA GLY A 248 1.39 -9.33 4.67
C GLY A 248 2.46 -8.24 4.53
N GLN A 249 2.47 -7.32 5.48
CA GLN A 249 3.45 -6.23 5.50
C GLN A 249 4.88 -6.79 5.61
N GLY A 250 5.81 -6.18 4.87
CA GLY A 250 7.23 -6.53 4.91
C GLY A 250 7.65 -7.74 4.08
N GLN A 251 6.73 -8.46 3.43
CA GLN A 251 7.09 -9.60 2.58
C GLN A 251 7.39 -9.19 1.14
N TYR A 252 8.43 -9.80 0.58
CA TYR A 252 8.78 -9.70 -0.84
C TYR A 252 8.05 -10.77 -1.63
N PHE A 253 7.45 -10.40 -2.76
CA PHE A 253 6.73 -11.33 -3.60
C PHE A 253 6.66 -10.87 -5.05
N VAL A 254 6.52 -11.84 -5.95
CA VAL A 254 6.14 -11.63 -7.36
C VAL A 254 4.94 -12.48 -7.72
N THR A 255 4.23 -12.07 -8.76
CA THR A 255 3.12 -12.81 -9.37
C THR A 255 3.55 -13.33 -10.75
N ALA A 256 2.73 -14.21 -11.35
CA ALA A 256 2.99 -14.68 -12.71
C ALA A 256 3.01 -13.52 -13.75
N ASP A 257 2.18 -12.48 -13.51
CA ASP A 257 2.16 -11.28 -14.34
C ASP A 257 3.44 -10.47 -14.20
N ASP A 258 3.99 -10.36 -12.98
CA ASP A 258 5.25 -9.67 -12.73
C ASP A 258 6.40 -10.37 -13.48
N ILE A 259 6.47 -11.71 -13.38
CA ILE A 259 7.48 -12.53 -14.07
C ILE A 259 7.34 -12.39 -15.59
N SER A 260 6.13 -12.47 -16.13
CA SER A 260 5.91 -12.35 -17.58
C SER A 260 6.18 -10.93 -18.10
N ARG A 261 6.09 -9.92 -17.24
CA ARG A 261 6.27 -8.50 -17.61
C ARG A 261 7.74 -8.07 -17.59
N PHE A 262 8.48 -8.51 -16.57
CA PHE A 262 9.87 -8.08 -16.36
C PHE A 262 10.88 -9.17 -16.68
N GLY A 263 10.50 -10.43 -16.53
CA GLY A 263 11.32 -11.54 -16.99
C GLY A 263 11.34 -11.59 -18.51
N GLU A 264 12.50 -11.94 -19.06
CA GLU A 264 12.64 -12.24 -20.49
C GLU A 264 11.91 -13.54 -20.88
N THR A 265 11.37 -14.26 -19.90
CA THR A 265 10.68 -15.54 -20.03
C THR A 265 9.20 -15.39 -19.72
N LYS A 266 8.35 -15.85 -20.66
CA LYS A 266 6.90 -15.99 -20.41
C LYS A 266 6.67 -17.09 -19.38
N VAL A 267 5.70 -16.88 -18.48
CA VAL A 267 5.27 -17.96 -17.57
C VAL A 267 4.53 -19.03 -18.38
N ASP A 268 5.27 -20.07 -18.75
CA ASP A 268 4.81 -21.20 -19.52
C ASP A 268 4.67 -22.46 -18.64
N LYS A 269 4.26 -23.58 -19.25
CA LYS A 269 4.13 -24.86 -18.55
C LYS A 269 5.45 -25.30 -17.92
N THR A 270 6.58 -24.97 -18.53
CA THR A 270 7.92 -25.28 -18.01
C THR A 270 8.17 -24.53 -16.71
N THR A 271 7.88 -23.22 -16.69
CA THR A 271 7.98 -22.35 -15.50
C THR A 271 7.14 -22.90 -14.37
N LEU A 272 5.88 -23.26 -14.64
CA LEU A 272 4.97 -23.83 -13.64
C LEU A 272 5.48 -25.18 -13.08
N ASN A 273 6.08 -26.02 -13.91
CA ASN A 273 6.69 -27.28 -13.48
C ASN A 273 7.97 -27.08 -12.65
N ILE A 274 8.65 -25.93 -12.79
CA ILE A 274 9.84 -25.58 -12.02
C ILE A 274 9.49 -25.05 -10.62
N ILE A 275 8.30 -24.44 -10.42
CA ILE A 275 7.87 -23.95 -9.10
C ILE A 275 7.92 -25.04 -8.00
N PRO A 276 7.41 -26.27 -8.22
CA PRO A 276 7.57 -27.37 -7.25
C PRO A 276 9.02 -27.69 -6.92
N ILE A 277 9.93 -27.62 -7.90
CA ILE A 277 11.37 -27.88 -7.71
C ILE A 277 11.97 -26.79 -6.82
N LEU A 278 11.68 -25.51 -7.09
CA LEU A 278 12.14 -24.39 -6.26
C LEU A 278 11.61 -24.47 -4.83
N ARG A 279 10.39 -24.99 -4.65
CA ARG A 279 9.81 -25.24 -3.33
C ARG A 279 10.52 -26.37 -2.59
N HIS A 280 10.85 -27.45 -3.29
CA HIS A 280 11.61 -28.57 -2.74
C HIS A 280 12.99 -28.11 -2.25
N LEU A 281 13.69 -27.32 -3.07
CA LEU A 281 15.02 -26.75 -2.77
C LEU A 281 15.00 -25.55 -1.81
N LYS A 282 13.83 -25.20 -1.24
CA LYS A 282 13.67 -24.08 -0.30
C LYS A 282 14.18 -22.75 -0.86
N ARG A 283 13.93 -22.49 -2.14
CA ARG A 283 14.23 -21.21 -2.81
C ARG A 283 12.99 -20.33 -2.94
N LEU A 284 11.83 -20.94 -3.10
CA LEU A 284 10.56 -20.22 -3.31
C LEU A 284 9.40 -20.86 -2.56
N LYS A 285 8.58 -20.04 -1.90
CA LYS A 285 7.28 -20.39 -1.32
C LYS A 285 6.15 -19.87 -2.21
N GLU A 286 5.09 -20.65 -2.35
CA GLU A 286 3.85 -20.23 -3.00
C GLU A 286 2.80 -19.91 -1.94
N SER A 287 2.13 -18.77 -2.07
CA SER A 287 0.96 -18.40 -1.26
C SER A 287 -0.23 -18.11 -2.16
N ARG A 288 -1.42 -18.60 -1.78
CA ARG A 288 -2.65 -18.39 -2.52
C ARG A 288 -3.63 -17.62 -1.64
N THR A 289 -3.93 -16.38 -2.02
CA THR A 289 -4.80 -15.50 -1.23
C THR A 289 -5.58 -14.60 -2.16
N GLY A 290 -6.90 -14.47 -1.93
CA GLY A 290 -7.76 -13.57 -2.71
C GLY A 290 -7.82 -13.90 -4.21
N GLY A 291 -7.69 -15.17 -4.59
CA GLY A 291 -7.69 -15.59 -6.00
C GLY A 291 -6.36 -15.35 -6.74
N PHE A 292 -5.35 -14.80 -6.07
CA PHE A 292 -4.02 -14.59 -6.63
C PHE A 292 -3.02 -15.62 -6.12
N VAL A 293 -2.01 -15.91 -6.95
CA VAL A 293 -0.86 -16.74 -6.59
C VAL A 293 0.36 -15.84 -6.45
N TYR A 294 0.96 -15.88 -5.27
CA TYR A 294 2.14 -15.11 -4.90
C TYR A 294 3.32 -16.06 -4.74
N TYR A 295 4.45 -15.68 -5.33
CA TYR A 295 5.72 -16.37 -5.23
C TYR A 295 6.65 -15.54 -4.32
N LEU A 296 7.00 -16.12 -3.18
CA LEU A 296 7.77 -15.47 -2.12
C LEU A 296 9.15 -16.12 -2.02
N PRO A 297 10.25 -15.36 -2.07
CA PRO A 297 11.56 -15.86 -1.70
C PRO A 297 11.56 -16.39 -0.26
N TYR A 298 12.33 -17.45 0.01
CA TYR A 298 12.62 -17.89 1.38
C TYR A 298 13.62 -16.98 2.07
#